data_AF-A0A1M7ZY35-F1
#
_entry.id   AF-A0A1M7ZY35-F1
#
_cell.length_a   1.000
_cell.length_b   1.000
_cell.length_c   1.000
_cell.angle_alpha   90.00
_cell.angle_beta   90.00
_cell.angle_gamma   90.00
#
_symmetry.space_group_name_H-M   'P 1'
#
loop_
_entity.id
_entity.type
_entity.pdbx_description
1 polymer ?
#
loop_
_entity_poly.entity_id
_entity_poly.type
_entity_poly.pdbx_seq_one_letter_code
_entity_poly.pdbx_strand_id
1 'polypeptide(L)'
;MKKLILIFALVFSFNSNAQSFSDGVYNTNYGTINLTFEQGFEYPNGGIVYGDYKGIGTITGSTANVGKEIVGNFHNGAAEGKFIFFSPSGKQHFFDSGITSFNGNWGYGTDNKYSTNPDYIWKVTSKAGGKDAVKNVTNVWSGKWNTTQGYIILQQVGNKITGKYHDVGNIDATYNPSTKKLTGTFTNNGKKGYLEYSFEGNSFKGKWGWTTALSGGNWDGTKHVKNNKVITSSSTSTSNNQNSTTIQQGLTSDANSSNNPKKITVKLLHIFQGNGVFNRFPDLYGIVSVDIIKVTQNSSESVRSFGNKSKYLLNSTEDYAFRYGGNDGSAVPNSPQYTREYNISSQDWNDRNVKFEIRITHHIKGKINGPNQDYEKYTEVFDLKTIPVDGSNNIWVGYNYKNGNYVDYGLEFDKSRVLFKIIK
;
A
#
# COMPACT_ATOMS: atom_id res chain seq x y z
N MET A 1 -4.54 61.77 -7.13
CA MET A 1 -3.70 60.58 -7.37
C MET A 1 -3.66 59.55 -6.22
N LYS A 2 -4.08 59.86 -4.97
CA LYS A 2 -4.04 58.88 -3.86
C LYS A 2 -5.17 57.81 -3.85
N LYS A 3 -6.29 58.05 -4.55
CA LYS A 3 -7.41 57.08 -4.64
C LYS A 3 -7.23 56.00 -5.72
N LEU A 4 -6.31 56.17 -6.67
CA LEU A 4 -6.05 55.17 -7.72
C LEU A 4 -5.12 54.03 -7.25
N ILE A 5 -4.22 54.30 -6.29
CA ILE A 5 -3.27 53.29 -5.76
C ILE A 5 -3.99 52.26 -4.87
N LEU A 6 -5.09 52.65 -4.21
CA LEU A 6 -5.88 51.73 -3.37
C LEU A 6 -6.64 50.69 -4.20
N ILE A 7 -7.06 51.03 -5.42
CA ILE A 7 -7.75 50.11 -6.33
C ILE A 7 -6.74 49.10 -6.92
N PHE A 8 -5.51 49.52 -7.19
CA PHE A 8 -4.46 48.60 -7.64
C PHE A 8 -4.04 47.59 -6.54
N ALA A 9 -4.07 47.99 -5.27
CA ALA A 9 -3.83 47.07 -4.15
C ALA A 9 -5.01 46.11 -3.88
N LEU A 10 -6.26 46.55 -4.08
CA LEU A 10 -7.45 45.71 -3.89
C LEU A 10 -7.63 44.65 -5.00
N VAL A 11 -7.19 44.94 -6.22
CA VAL A 11 -7.32 43.99 -7.36
C VAL A 11 -6.33 42.82 -7.25
N PHE A 12 -5.20 42.98 -6.54
CA PHE A 12 -4.32 41.85 -6.19
C PHE A 12 -4.82 41.03 -4.98
N SER A 13 -5.91 41.44 -4.32
CA SER A 13 -6.51 40.71 -3.19
C SER A 13 -7.62 39.75 -3.60
N PHE A 14 -7.91 39.60 -4.89
CA PHE A 14 -8.68 38.45 -5.37
C PHE A 14 -7.78 37.23 -5.23
N ASN A 15 -7.77 36.69 -4.01
CA ASN A 15 -7.30 35.37 -3.67
C ASN A 15 -7.92 34.42 -4.70
N SER A 16 -7.13 34.11 -5.72
CA SER A 16 -7.28 32.97 -6.57
C SER A 16 -7.46 31.80 -5.62
N ASN A 17 -8.71 31.36 -5.47
CA ASN A 17 -8.99 30.06 -4.91
C ASN A 17 -8.18 29.11 -5.79
N ALA A 18 -7.01 28.68 -5.30
CA ALA A 18 -6.08 27.78 -5.97
C ALA A 18 -6.70 26.38 -6.00
N GLN A 19 -7.91 26.28 -6.57
CA GLN A 19 -8.57 25.02 -6.81
C GLN A 19 -7.92 24.41 -8.03
N SER A 20 -7.16 23.34 -7.80
CA SER A 20 -6.65 22.53 -8.88
C SER A 20 -7.80 21.79 -9.56
N PHE A 21 -7.92 21.96 -10.87
CA PHE A 21 -8.89 21.21 -11.70
C PHE A 21 -8.57 19.70 -11.76
N SER A 22 -7.39 19.31 -11.29
CA SER A 22 -6.91 17.94 -11.26
C SER A 22 -7.36 17.17 -10.00
N ASP A 23 -8.03 17.80 -9.04
CA ASP A 23 -8.60 17.08 -7.89
C ASP A 23 -9.63 16.04 -8.37
N GLY A 24 -9.58 14.82 -7.84
CA GLY A 24 -10.60 13.82 -8.14
C GLY A 24 -10.31 12.39 -7.72
N VAL A 25 -11.27 11.53 -8.04
CA VAL A 25 -11.17 10.08 -7.92
C VAL A 25 -10.83 9.52 -9.30
N TYR A 26 -9.77 8.73 -9.38
CA TYR A 26 -9.22 8.23 -10.63
C TYR A 26 -9.19 6.70 -10.64
N ASN A 27 -9.59 6.12 -11.77
CA ASN A 27 -9.49 4.69 -12.02
C ASN A 27 -8.09 4.36 -12.55
N THR A 28 -7.46 3.34 -11.97
CA THR A 28 -6.15 2.87 -12.42
C THR A 28 -6.16 1.37 -12.69
N ASN A 29 -5.13 0.86 -13.37
CA ASN A 29 -4.92 -0.59 -13.54
C ASN A 29 -4.64 -1.34 -12.23
N TYR A 30 -4.55 -0.64 -11.09
CA TYR A 30 -4.34 -1.21 -9.75
C TYR A 30 -5.44 -0.85 -8.73
N GLY A 31 -6.53 -0.23 -9.19
CA GLY A 31 -7.65 0.22 -8.35
C GLY A 31 -7.80 1.73 -8.34
N THR A 32 -8.74 2.25 -7.55
CA THR A 32 -9.01 3.69 -7.49
C THR A 32 -7.97 4.42 -6.64
N ILE A 33 -7.63 5.64 -7.05
CA ILE A 33 -6.87 6.60 -6.23
C ILE A 33 -7.69 7.88 -6.07
N ASN A 34 -7.63 8.47 -4.89
CA ASN A 34 -8.16 9.80 -4.61
C ASN A 34 -6.96 10.75 -4.62
N LEU A 35 -6.99 11.79 -5.45
CA LEU A 35 -5.90 12.75 -5.54
C LEU A 35 -6.42 14.16 -5.27
N THR A 36 -5.71 14.86 -4.41
CA THR A 36 -5.78 16.31 -4.21
C THR A 36 -4.46 16.92 -4.63
N PHE A 37 -4.54 18.04 -5.33
CA PHE A 37 -3.40 18.79 -5.83
C PHE A 37 -3.40 20.17 -5.18
N GLU A 38 -2.29 20.53 -4.54
CA GLU A 38 -2.06 21.87 -4.00
C GLU A 38 -0.81 22.47 -4.64
N GLN A 39 -0.86 23.75 -5.03
CA GLN A 39 0.21 24.46 -5.72
C GLN A 39 0.47 25.82 -5.09
N GLY A 40 1.71 26.31 -5.22
CA GLY A 40 2.15 27.59 -4.66
C GLY A 40 3.66 27.59 -4.41
N PHE A 41 4.22 28.79 -4.20
CA PHE A 41 5.66 28.97 -3.99
C PHE A 41 6.12 28.36 -2.65
N GLU A 42 5.21 28.23 -1.69
CA GLU A 42 5.50 27.65 -0.38
C GLU A 42 5.66 26.13 -0.43
N TYR A 43 5.10 25.47 -1.45
CA TYR A 43 5.10 24.03 -1.61
C TYR A 43 6.44 23.53 -2.16
N PRO A 44 6.91 22.34 -1.73
CA PRO A 44 8.07 21.70 -2.32
C PRO A 44 7.95 21.62 -3.84
N ASN A 45 8.95 22.15 -4.56
CA ASN A 45 9.02 22.16 -6.02
C ASN A 45 7.81 22.81 -6.74
N GLY A 46 7.03 23.64 -6.03
CA GLY A 46 5.87 24.36 -6.59
C GLY A 46 4.52 23.66 -6.40
N GLY A 47 4.48 22.43 -5.90
CA GLY A 47 3.22 21.74 -5.62
C GLY A 47 3.37 20.34 -5.06
N ILE A 48 2.28 19.87 -4.43
CA ILE A 48 2.16 18.51 -3.91
C ILE A 48 0.91 17.84 -4.46
N VAL A 49 0.98 16.51 -4.60
CA VAL A 49 -0.19 15.65 -4.77
C VAL A 49 -0.31 14.76 -3.54
N TYR A 50 -1.53 14.45 -3.12
CA TYR A 50 -1.73 13.45 -2.09
C TYR A 50 -3.15 12.88 -2.10
N GLY A 51 -3.33 11.74 -1.45
CA GLY A 51 -4.65 11.22 -1.10
C GLY A 51 -4.63 9.72 -0.83
N ASP A 52 -5.79 9.08 -0.95
CA ASP A 52 -5.94 7.66 -0.66
C ASP A 52 -5.67 6.78 -1.89
N TYR A 53 -5.12 5.60 -1.64
CA TYR A 53 -4.96 4.53 -2.59
C TYR A 53 -5.78 3.32 -2.18
N LYS A 54 -6.74 2.92 -3.01
CA LYS A 54 -7.61 1.73 -2.82
C LYS A 54 -8.32 1.70 -1.45
N GLY A 55 -8.56 2.86 -0.84
CA GLY A 55 -9.23 2.99 0.47
C GLY A 55 -8.45 2.50 1.69
N ILE A 56 -7.25 1.95 1.52
CA ILE A 56 -6.43 1.34 2.58
C ILE A 56 -4.98 1.81 2.59
N GLY A 57 -4.55 2.51 1.54
CA GLY A 57 -3.20 2.98 1.33
C GLY A 57 -3.16 4.49 1.16
N THR A 58 -1.97 5.06 1.26
CA THR A 58 -1.72 6.49 1.06
C THR A 58 -0.87 6.72 -0.17
N ILE A 59 -1.08 7.82 -0.86
CA ILE A 59 -0.19 8.30 -1.92
C ILE A 59 0.17 9.77 -1.64
N THR A 60 1.43 10.13 -1.79
CA THR A 60 1.89 11.52 -1.67
C THR A 60 3.10 11.74 -2.56
N GLY A 61 3.14 12.88 -3.25
CA GLY A 61 4.25 13.26 -4.11
C GLY A 61 4.38 14.76 -4.23
N SER A 62 5.46 15.18 -4.86
CA SER A 62 5.73 16.58 -5.17
C SER A 62 5.96 16.72 -6.66
N THR A 63 5.75 17.92 -7.16
CA THR A 63 6.06 18.27 -8.55
C THR A 63 7.54 18.12 -8.83
N ALA A 64 7.85 17.76 -10.07
CA ALA A 64 9.19 17.73 -10.62
C ALA A 64 9.11 18.12 -12.10
N ASN A 65 10.28 18.38 -12.71
CA ASN A 65 10.37 18.71 -14.13
C ASN A 65 9.38 19.82 -14.54
N VAL A 66 9.39 20.92 -13.78
CA VAL A 66 8.51 22.08 -14.01
C VAL A 66 7.02 21.69 -14.04
N GLY A 67 6.60 20.79 -13.15
CA GLY A 67 5.21 20.33 -13.06
C GLY A 67 4.80 19.29 -14.11
N LYS A 68 5.71 18.83 -14.98
CA LYS A 68 5.45 17.73 -15.92
C LYS A 68 5.50 16.35 -15.27
N GLU A 69 6.12 16.26 -14.12
CA GLU A 69 6.25 15.02 -13.35
C GLU A 69 5.68 15.22 -11.96
N ILE A 70 5.10 14.16 -11.41
CA ILE A 70 4.79 14.06 -9.99
C ILE A 70 5.56 12.86 -9.47
N VAL A 71 6.49 13.09 -8.57
CA VAL A 71 7.35 12.05 -7.99
C VAL A 71 7.02 11.91 -6.52
N GLY A 72 6.84 10.68 -6.06
CA GLY A 72 6.39 10.48 -4.70
C GLY A 72 6.52 9.06 -4.19
N ASN A 73 5.90 8.86 -3.03
CA ASN A 73 5.83 7.59 -2.34
C ASN A 73 4.36 7.19 -2.18
N PHE A 74 4.12 5.89 -2.17
CA PHE A 74 2.84 5.33 -1.78
C PHE A 74 3.05 4.23 -0.75
N HIS A 75 2.04 4.03 0.07
CA HIS A 75 1.96 2.94 1.03
C HIS A 75 0.68 2.18 0.77
N ASN A 76 0.74 0.86 0.73
CA ASN A 76 -0.41 0.00 0.62
C ASN A 76 -0.24 -1.23 1.52
N GLY A 77 -1.07 -1.34 2.57
CA GLY A 77 -0.95 -2.45 3.51
C GLY A 77 0.33 -2.34 4.34
N ALA A 78 1.28 -3.25 4.12
CA ALA A 78 2.60 -3.23 4.77
C ALA A 78 3.73 -2.83 3.81
N ALA A 79 3.40 -2.53 2.55
CA ALA A 79 4.38 -2.26 1.50
C ALA A 79 4.45 -0.77 1.18
N GLU A 80 5.68 -0.26 1.05
CA GLU A 80 5.98 1.11 0.65
C GLU A 80 6.73 1.12 -0.68
N GLY A 81 6.30 1.96 -1.61
CA GLY A 81 6.89 2.09 -2.92
C GLY A 81 7.03 3.53 -3.36
N LYS A 82 7.77 3.71 -4.45
CA LYS A 82 7.93 4.98 -5.16
C LYS A 82 7.08 4.99 -6.41
N PHE A 83 6.64 6.17 -6.81
CA PHE A 83 5.96 6.37 -8.08
C PHE A 83 6.43 7.63 -8.77
N ILE A 84 6.24 7.64 -10.08
CA ILE A 84 6.26 8.84 -10.91
C ILE A 84 5.03 8.85 -11.80
N PHE A 85 4.32 9.97 -11.85
CA PHE A 85 3.30 10.23 -12.87
C PHE A 85 3.81 11.26 -13.87
N PHE A 86 3.41 11.09 -15.14
CA PHE A 86 3.76 11.95 -16.25
C PHE A 86 2.55 12.73 -16.72
N SER A 87 2.74 14.03 -16.96
CA SER A 87 1.69 14.91 -17.46
C SER A 87 1.13 14.33 -18.76
N PRO A 88 -0.20 14.35 -18.97
CA PRO A 88 -0.80 13.84 -20.19
C PRO A 88 -0.25 14.54 -21.44
N SER A 89 -0.28 13.84 -22.58
CA SER A 89 0.06 14.45 -23.87
C SER A 89 -0.82 15.68 -24.12
N GLY A 90 -0.22 16.76 -24.61
CA GLY A 90 -0.91 18.04 -24.84
C GLY A 90 -1.14 18.89 -23.59
N LYS A 91 -0.70 18.45 -22.41
CA LYS A 91 -0.69 19.26 -21.17
C LYS A 91 0.73 19.71 -20.86
N GLN A 92 0.87 20.97 -20.48
CA GLN A 92 2.15 21.51 -20.04
C GLN A 92 2.46 21.01 -18.64
N HIS A 93 1.46 20.99 -17.73
CA HIS A 93 1.65 20.66 -16.32
C HIS A 93 0.49 19.82 -15.77
N PHE A 94 0.72 19.11 -14.66
CA PHE A 94 -0.32 18.37 -13.93
C PHE A 94 -1.43 19.23 -13.31
N PHE A 95 -1.30 20.54 -13.33
CA PHE A 95 -2.29 21.48 -12.81
C PHE A 95 -3.16 22.10 -13.92
N ASP A 96 -2.91 21.72 -15.17
CA ASP A 96 -3.75 22.11 -16.29
C ASP A 96 -5.16 21.53 -16.14
N SER A 97 -6.16 22.24 -16.63
CA SER A 97 -7.55 21.78 -16.58
C SER A 97 -7.78 20.55 -17.45
N GLY A 98 -8.79 19.74 -17.09
CA GLY A 98 -9.25 18.61 -17.92
C GLY A 98 -8.34 17.38 -17.90
N ILE A 99 -7.50 17.20 -16.89
CA ILE A 99 -6.76 15.94 -16.71
C ILE A 99 -7.74 14.85 -16.26
N THR A 100 -7.94 13.87 -17.12
CA THR A 100 -8.80 12.70 -16.87
C THR A 100 -8.06 11.37 -16.89
N SER A 101 -6.88 11.33 -17.51
CA SER A 101 -6.04 10.14 -17.66
C SER A 101 -4.58 10.54 -17.74
N PHE A 102 -3.68 9.71 -17.22
CA PHE A 102 -2.23 9.89 -17.30
C PHE A 102 -1.52 8.56 -17.06
N ASN A 103 -0.22 8.51 -17.34
CA ASN A 103 0.59 7.33 -17.12
C ASN A 103 1.69 7.61 -16.11
N GLY A 104 2.33 6.55 -15.64
CA GLY A 104 3.41 6.63 -14.70
C GLY A 104 4.17 5.31 -14.58
N ASN A 105 5.15 5.34 -13.69
CA ASN A 105 5.84 4.14 -13.26
C ASN A 105 5.80 4.00 -11.74
N TRP A 106 5.99 2.78 -11.25
CA TRP A 106 6.05 2.50 -9.83
C TRP A 106 7.02 1.36 -9.50
N GLY A 107 7.47 1.30 -8.25
CA GLY A 107 8.35 0.25 -7.77
C GLY A 107 8.36 0.14 -6.24
N TYR A 108 8.57 -1.07 -5.73
CA TYR A 108 8.88 -1.28 -4.32
C TYR A 108 10.40 -1.27 -4.14
N GLY A 109 10.93 -0.38 -3.30
CA GLY A 109 12.36 -0.33 -2.95
C GLY A 109 13.32 0.15 -4.05
N THR A 110 12.94 0.09 -5.33
CA THR A 110 13.72 0.62 -6.47
C THR A 110 13.05 1.83 -7.10
N ASP A 111 13.87 2.78 -7.55
CA ASP A 111 13.39 3.87 -8.37
C ASP A 111 13.20 3.37 -9.80
N ASN A 112 11.96 3.02 -10.16
CA ASN A 112 11.59 2.53 -11.49
C ASN A 112 11.24 3.67 -12.45
N LYS A 113 11.84 4.85 -12.25
CA LYS A 113 11.63 6.02 -13.13
C LYS A 113 11.85 5.62 -14.59
N TYR A 114 10.85 5.90 -15.43
CA TYR A 114 10.90 5.63 -16.88
C TYR A 114 11.07 4.15 -17.27
N SER A 115 10.73 3.21 -16.37
CA SER A 115 10.82 1.80 -16.70
C SER A 115 9.88 1.45 -17.86
N THR A 116 10.39 0.69 -18.82
CA THR A 116 9.61 0.13 -19.94
C THR A 116 8.99 -1.22 -19.60
N ASN A 117 9.31 -1.79 -18.42
CA ASN A 117 8.73 -3.05 -17.99
C ASN A 117 7.22 -2.86 -17.71
N PRO A 118 6.34 -3.61 -18.39
CA PRO A 118 4.89 -3.47 -18.23
C PRO A 118 4.39 -3.68 -16.79
N ASP A 119 5.11 -4.45 -15.97
CA ASP A 119 4.76 -4.70 -14.57
C ASP A 119 4.86 -3.43 -13.71
N TYR A 120 5.68 -2.47 -14.12
CA TYR A 120 5.90 -1.20 -13.42
C TYR A 120 5.11 -0.04 -14.01
N ILE A 121 4.28 -0.26 -15.03
CA ILE A 121 3.48 0.82 -15.63
C ILE A 121 2.22 1.06 -14.81
N TRP A 122 2.08 2.27 -14.27
CA TRP A 122 0.85 2.74 -13.64
C TRP A 122 0.02 3.52 -14.65
N LYS A 123 -1.14 2.98 -15.05
CA LYS A 123 -2.06 3.64 -15.97
C LYS A 123 -3.25 4.18 -15.21
N VAL A 124 -3.48 5.49 -15.32
CA VAL A 124 -4.70 6.15 -14.88
C VAL A 124 -5.59 6.33 -16.10
N THR A 125 -6.69 5.57 -16.16
CA THR A 125 -7.48 5.39 -17.38
C THR A 125 -8.65 6.36 -17.48
N SER A 126 -9.18 6.82 -16.34
CA SER A 126 -10.31 7.76 -16.30
C SER A 126 -10.42 8.45 -14.93
N LYS A 127 -11.14 9.57 -14.93
CA LYS A 127 -11.56 10.29 -13.71
C LYS A 127 -13.01 9.92 -13.40
N ALA A 128 -13.20 9.19 -12.30
CA ALA A 128 -14.50 8.72 -11.83
C ALA A 128 -15.30 9.82 -11.10
N GLY A 129 -14.61 10.80 -10.50
CA GLY A 129 -15.27 11.86 -9.74
C GLY A 129 -14.42 13.11 -9.63
N GLY A 130 -15.07 14.27 -9.50
CA GLY A 130 -14.43 15.54 -9.24
C GLY A 130 -14.02 15.73 -7.78
N LYS A 131 -13.60 16.94 -7.45
CA LYS A 131 -13.13 17.33 -6.12
C LYS A 131 -14.09 16.99 -4.98
N ASP A 132 -15.39 17.20 -5.16
CA ASP A 132 -16.38 16.98 -4.10
C ASP A 132 -16.48 15.51 -3.68
N ALA A 133 -16.07 14.59 -4.58
CA ALA A 133 -15.99 13.17 -4.31
C ALA A 133 -14.72 12.77 -3.54
N VAL A 134 -13.71 13.64 -3.45
CA VAL A 134 -12.47 13.35 -2.72
C VAL A 134 -12.72 13.46 -1.22
N LYS A 135 -12.69 12.32 -0.54
CA LYS A 135 -12.83 12.18 0.90
C LYS A 135 -11.73 11.26 1.44
N ASN A 136 -10.60 11.83 1.82
CA ASN A 136 -9.46 11.10 2.34
C ASN A 136 -9.79 10.48 3.71
N VAL A 137 -9.45 9.20 3.86
CA VAL A 137 -9.68 8.37 5.05
C VAL A 137 -8.35 7.94 5.66
N THR A 138 -7.34 7.66 4.83
CA THR A 138 -6.04 7.16 5.29
C THR A 138 -4.97 8.24 5.23
N ASN A 139 -4.97 9.05 4.17
CA ASN A 139 -4.02 10.14 3.95
C ASN A 139 -4.55 11.47 4.53
N VAL A 140 -4.90 11.44 5.82
CA VAL A 140 -5.63 12.55 6.45
C VAL A 140 -4.73 13.73 6.78
N TRP A 141 -3.44 13.49 7.03
CA TRP A 141 -2.48 14.51 7.43
C TRP A 141 -1.83 15.25 6.27
N SER A 142 -1.77 14.69 5.06
CA SER A 142 -1.09 15.40 3.97
C SER A 142 -1.85 16.64 3.52
N GLY A 143 -1.11 17.64 3.05
CA GLY A 143 -1.65 18.92 2.61
C GLY A 143 -1.10 20.09 3.43
N LYS A 144 -1.52 21.30 3.06
CA LYS A 144 -1.21 22.51 3.83
C LYS A 144 -2.18 22.64 5.02
N TRP A 145 -1.63 22.99 6.17
CA TRP A 145 -2.38 23.32 7.37
C TRP A 145 -2.02 24.71 7.85
N ASN A 146 -3.04 25.52 8.10
CA ASN A 146 -2.90 26.82 8.74
C ASN A 146 -2.95 26.62 10.24
N THR A 147 -1.88 26.96 10.95
CA THR A 147 -1.75 26.70 12.38
C THR A 147 -1.51 27.98 13.18
N THR A 148 -1.67 27.90 14.51
CA THR A 148 -1.37 29.01 15.43
C THR A 148 0.11 29.41 15.46
N GLN A 149 1.00 28.58 14.92
CA GLN A 149 2.45 28.83 14.86
C GLN A 149 2.96 29.11 13.44
N GLY A 150 2.06 29.34 12.48
CA GLY A 150 2.40 29.46 11.05
C GLY A 150 1.99 28.22 10.26
N TYR A 151 2.07 28.26 8.93
CA TYR A 151 1.62 27.11 8.14
C TYR A 151 2.60 25.93 8.25
N ILE A 152 2.07 24.72 8.11
CA ILE A 152 2.86 23.50 7.91
C ILE A 152 2.37 22.81 6.62
N ILE A 153 3.27 22.14 5.92
CA ILE A 153 2.93 21.33 4.73
C ILE A 153 3.39 19.92 5.02
N LEU A 154 2.44 19.00 5.14
CA LEU A 154 2.68 17.63 5.56
C LEU A 154 2.49 16.66 4.39
N GLN A 155 3.24 15.56 4.43
CA GLN A 155 3.19 14.43 3.50
C GLN A 155 3.16 13.15 4.32
N GLN A 156 2.11 12.34 4.14
CA GLN A 156 1.89 11.10 4.88
C GLN A 156 2.12 9.87 3.99
N VAL A 157 2.96 8.96 4.47
CA VAL A 157 3.18 7.62 3.89
C VAL A 157 2.92 6.60 4.99
N GLY A 158 1.80 5.88 4.88
CA GLY A 158 1.33 5.00 5.95
C GLY A 158 1.11 5.79 7.24
N ASN A 159 1.83 5.40 8.30
CA ASN A 159 1.81 6.09 9.60
C ASN A 159 2.91 7.14 9.74
N LYS A 160 3.85 7.25 8.81
CA LYS A 160 4.92 8.24 8.86
C LYS A 160 4.46 9.55 8.23
N ILE A 161 4.71 10.66 8.92
CA ILE A 161 4.42 12.00 8.45
C ILE A 161 5.72 12.80 8.46
N THR A 162 6.06 13.35 7.31
CA THR A 162 7.15 14.31 7.16
C THR A 162 6.60 15.62 6.63
N GLY A 163 7.27 16.73 6.88
CA GLY A 163 6.80 17.98 6.33
C GLY A 163 7.71 19.17 6.55
N LYS A 164 7.30 20.29 5.99
CA LYS A 164 7.92 21.59 6.15
C LYS A 164 7.13 22.39 7.19
N TYR A 165 7.83 23.02 8.13
CA TYR A 165 7.28 23.96 9.09
C TYR A 165 7.69 25.38 8.68
N HIS A 166 6.76 26.07 7.99
CA HIS A 166 7.03 27.36 7.36
C HIS A 166 8.39 27.31 6.60
N ASP A 167 9.04 28.44 6.41
CA ASP A 167 10.42 28.50 5.91
C ASP A 167 11.49 28.32 7.00
N VAL A 168 11.12 27.85 8.20
CA VAL A 168 12.03 27.82 9.37
C VAL A 168 12.47 26.41 9.77
N GLY A 169 11.82 25.35 9.31
CA GLY A 169 12.29 24.00 9.57
C GLY A 169 11.39 22.89 9.05
N ASN A 170 11.51 21.71 9.66
CA ASN A 170 10.89 20.48 9.20
C ASN A 170 10.16 19.75 10.32
N ILE A 171 9.28 18.83 9.96
CA ILE A 171 8.53 17.94 10.84
C ILE A 171 8.85 16.49 10.47
N ASP A 172 9.08 15.65 11.49
CA ASP A 172 9.13 14.19 11.38
C ASP A 172 8.31 13.58 12.53
N ALA A 173 7.26 12.86 12.19
CA ALA A 173 6.24 12.40 13.13
C ALA A 173 5.63 11.05 12.72
N THR A 174 4.97 10.42 13.67
CA THR A 174 4.22 9.18 13.48
C THR A 174 2.78 9.38 13.91
N TYR A 175 1.84 8.99 13.05
CA TYR A 175 0.42 8.98 13.33
C TYR A 175 -0.03 7.60 13.78
N ASN A 176 -0.82 7.57 14.85
CA ASN A 176 -1.52 6.39 15.31
C ASN A 176 -3.02 6.52 14.97
N PRO A 177 -3.52 5.75 13.98
CA PRO A 177 -4.93 5.80 13.60
C PRO A 177 -5.92 5.39 14.70
N SER A 178 -5.52 4.53 15.66
CA SER A 178 -6.42 4.06 16.71
C SER A 178 -6.64 5.12 17.79
N THR A 179 -5.59 5.84 18.16
CA THR A 179 -5.68 6.95 19.13
C THR A 179 -5.95 8.30 18.49
N LYS A 180 -5.86 8.37 17.15
CA LYS A 180 -5.93 9.60 16.34
C LYS A 180 -4.90 10.65 16.76
N LYS A 181 -3.77 10.22 17.32
CA LYS A 181 -2.66 11.09 17.73
C LYS A 181 -1.51 11.05 16.73
N LEU A 182 -0.94 12.20 16.44
CA LEU A 182 0.32 12.35 15.74
C LEU A 182 1.35 12.89 16.72
N THR A 183 2.45 12.15 16.91
CA THR A 183 3.54 12.53 17.82
C THR A 183 4.84 12.56 17.06
N GLY A 184 5.72 13.48 17.40
CA GLY A 184 6.97 13.62 16.67
C GLY A 184 7.83 14.78 17.12
N THR A 185 8.68 15.20 16.19
CA THR A 185 9.62 16.28 16.38
C THR A 185 9.53 17.29 15.26
N PHE A 186 9.92 18.52 15.56
CA PHE A 186 10.08 19.57 14.57
C PHE A 186 11.43 20.26 14.74
N THR A 187 11.87 20.97 13.71
CA THR A 187 12.97 21.92 13.80
C THR A 187 12.46 23.34 13.56
N ASN A 188 13.06 24.32 14.23
CA ASN A 188 12.84 25.73 13.98
C ASN A 188 14.20 26.43 14.07
N ASN A 189 14.70 26.90 12.92
CA ASN A 189 16.04 27.47 12.76
C ASN A 189 17.13 26.58 13.36
N GLY A 190 17.05 25.28 13.05
CA GLY A 190 17.99 24.26 13.53
C GLY A 190 17.73 23.73 14.95
N LYS A 191 16.90 24.40 15.76
CA LYS A 191 16.57 23.93 17.12
C LYS A 191 15.48 22.86 17.06
N LYS A 192 15.74 21.69 17.65
CA LYS A 192 14.79 20.58 17.74
C LYS A 192 13.77 20.80 18.86
N GLY A 193 12.50 20.53 18.58
CA GLY A 193 11.41 20.46 19.54
C GLY A 193 10.53 19.22 19.32
N TYR A 194 9.51 19.08 20.16
CA TYR A 194 8.57 17.96 20.20
C TYR A 194 7.13 18.45 20.01
N LEU A 195 6.30 17.62 19.41
CA LEU A 195 4.88 17.91 19.14
C LEU A 195 3.99 16.71 19.44
N GLU A 196 2.75 17.00 19.82
CA GLU A 196 1.64 16.05 19.86
C GLU A 196 0.37 16.73 19.32
N TYR A 197 -0.25 16.14 18.30
CA TYR A 197 -1.51 16.60 17.72
C TYR A 197 -2.59 15.54 17.87
N SER A 198 -3.82 15.96 18.20
CA SER A 198 -5.04 15.16 18.26
C SER A 198 -5.93 15.53 17.07
N PHE A 199 -6.18 14.55 16.20
CA PHE A 199 -6.85 14.76 14.92
C PHE A 199 -8.38 14.88 15.05
N GLU A 200 -8.96 15.89 14.40
CA GLU A 200 -10.39 16.22 14.42
C GLU A 200 -10.97 16.40 13.00
N GLY A 201 -10.44 15.66 12.02
CA GLY A 201 -10.90 15.74 10.64
C GLY A 201 -10.17 16.83 9.85
N ASN A 202 -10.83 17.93 9.52
CA ASN A 202 -10.18 19.06 8.83
C ASN A 202 -9.56 20.08 9.81
N SER A 203 -9.44 19.70 11.08
CA SER A 203 -8.74 20.43 12.14
C SER A 203 -7.96 19.47 13.04
N PHE A 204 -7.09 20.02 13.88
CA PHE A 204 -6.47 19.30 14.99
C PHE A 204 -6.22 20.25 16.16
N LYS A 205 -6.15 19.67 17.36
CA LYS A 205 -5.65 20.31 18.59
C LYS A 205 -4.24 19.82 18.89
N GLY A 206 -3.35 20.70 19.29
CA GLY A 206 -1.96 20.29 19.46
C GLY A 206 -1.22 20.98 20.58
N LYS A 207 -0.12 20.36 21.00
CA LYS A 207 0.83 20.89 21.96
C LYS A 207 2.24 20.73 21.45
N TRP A 208 3.14 21.58 21.92
CA TRP A 208 4.54 21.54 21.55
C TRP A 208 5.46 21.94 22.69
N GLY A 209 6.74 21.61 22.60
CA GLY A 209 7.75 22.09 23.53
C GLY A 209 9.16 21.82 23.04
N TRP A 210 10.15 22.49 23.62
CA TRP A 210 11.56 22.19 23.35
C TRP A 210 12.02 20.88 24.00
N THR A 211 11.22 20.35 24.92
CA THR A 211 11.41 19.05 25.57
C THR A 211 10.17 18.18 25.37
N THR A 212 10.27 16.91 25.72
CA THR A 212 9.16 15.94 25.67
C THR A 212 8.00 16.27 26.61
N ALA A 213 8.16 17.24 27.52
CA ALA A 213 7.09 17.70 28.40
C ALA A 213 6.05 18.59 27.68
N LEU A 214 6.31 19.01 26.44
CA LEU A 214 5.37 19.79 25.61
C LEU A 214 4.86 21.08 26.28
N SER A 215 5.76 21.79 26.99
CA SER A 215 5.45 23.02 27.76
C SER A 215 5.50 24.33 26.97
N GLY A 216 5.71 24.27 25.65
CA GLY A 216 5.76 25.43 24.75
C GLY A 216 4.39 26.03 24.42
N GLY A 217 3.30 25.32 24.72
CA GLY A 217 1.93 25.80 24.56
C GLY A 217 1.15 25.09 23.45
N ASN A 218 0.05 25.71 23.02
CA ASN A 218 -0.85 25.12 22.03
C ASN A 218 -0.34 25.33 20.60
N TRP A 219 -0.54 24.31 19.77
CA TRP A 219 -0.27 24.31 18.34
C TRP A 219 -1.47 23.71 17.63
N ASP A 220 -2.51 24.52 17.41
CA ASP A 220 -3.75 24.08 16.78
C ASP A 220 -3.70 24.36 15.27
N GLY A 221 -4.41 23.58 14.46
CA GLY A 221 -4.40 23.76 13.01
C GLY A 221 -5.70 23.42 12.30
N THR A 222 -5.88 24.02 11.13
CA THR A 222 -6.99 23.77 10.20
C THR A 222 -6.45 23.49 8.81
N LYS A 223 -7.03 22.50 8.13
CA LYS A 223 -6.56 22.08 6.81
C LYS A 223 -6.97 23.13 5.77
N HIS A 224 -6.05 23.49 4.89
CA HIS A 224 -6.30 24.45 3.82
C HIS A 224 -7.35 23.90 2.83
N VAL A 225 -7.12 22.67 2.32
CA VAL A 225 -8.10 21.95 1.51
C VAL A 225 -8.88 20.96 2.37
N LYS A 226 -10.19 21.20 2.55
CA LYS A 226 -11.07 20.39 3.40
C LYS A 226 -11.52 19.08 2.73
N ASN A 227 -10.58 18.17 2.51
CA ASN A 227 -10.80 16.89 1.82
C ASN A 227 -10.82 15.66 2.74
N ASN A 228 -10.67 15.82 4.05
CA ASN A 228 -10.78 14.67 4.96
C ASN A 228 -12.26 14.25 5.08
N LYS A 229 -12.50 12.94 5.08
CA LYS A 229 -13.83 12.39 5.33
C LYS A 229 -14.28 12.84 6.72
N VAL A 230 -15.45 13.47 6.80
CA VAL A 230 -16.06 13.84 8.08
C VAL A 230 -16.27 12.55 8.87
N ILE A 231 -15.68 12.50 10.06
CA ILE A 231 -15.96 11.42 11.01
C ILE A 231 -17.31 11.79 11.62
N THR A 232 -18.38 11.19 11.13
CA THR A 232 -19.67 11.27 11.82
C THR A 232 -19.44 10.63 13.19
N SER A 233 -19.43 11.44 14.24
CA SER A 233 -19.56 10.91 15.60
C SER A 233 -20.82 10.06 15.58
N SER A 234 -20.67 8.76 15.82
CA SER A 234 -21.79 7.85 16.01
C SER A 234 -22.61 8.42 17.16
N SER A 235 -23.60 9.24 16.84
CA SER A 235 -24.60 9.67 17.79
C SER A 235 -25.39 8.39 18.05
N THR A 236 -25.14 7.80 19.21
CA THR A 236 -25.94 6.73 19.79
C THR A 236 -27.39 7.22 19.75
N SER A 237 -28.12 6.81 18.73
CA SER A 237 -29.51 7.13 18.56
C SER A 237 -30.25 6.18 19.48
N THR A 238 -30.44 6.61 20.72
CA THR A 238 -31.29 5.93 21.70
C THR A 238 -32.73 6.02 21.18
N SER A 239 -33.09 5.11 20.29
CA SER A 239 -34.49 4.92 19.90
C SER A 239 -35.14 4.11 21.00
N ASN A 240 -35.75 4.81 21.97
CA ASN A 240 -36.77 4.23 22.81
C ASN A 240 -37.95 3.86 21.92
N ASN A 241 -38.19 2.56 21.73
CA ASN A 241 -39.51 2.07 21.36
C ASN A 241 -39.82 0.82 22.17
N GLN A 242 -40.77 0.98 23.09
CA GLN A 242 -41.41 -0.08 23.84
C GLN A 242 -42.36 -0.88 22.94
N ASN A 243 -42.45 -2.18 23.26
CA ASN A 243 -43.55 -3.11 23.00
C ASN A 243 -43.87 -3.48 21.54
N SER A 244 -43.46 -4.69 21.14
CA SER A 244 -44.43 -5.77 20.97
C SER A 244 -43.77 -7.15 20.92
N THR A 245 -44.33 -8.08 21.67
CA THR A 245 -43.88 -9.44 21.95
C THR A 245 -44.42 -10.42 20.89
N THR A 246 -43.57 -11.21 20.24
CA THR A 246 -43.88 -12.62 19.89
C THR A 246 -42.59 -13.41 19.72
N ILE A 247 -42.53 -14.58 20.35
CA ILE A 247 -41.38 -15.50 20.45
C ILE A 247 -41.45 -16.57 19.36
N GLN A 248 -40.29 -16.94 18.83
CA GLN A 248 -39.79 -18.26 18.35
C GLN A 248 -39.11 -18.16 16.98
N GLN A 249 -37.96 -18.77 16.67
CA GLN A 249 -36.91 -19.45 17.44
C GLN A 249 -35.76 -19.72 16.43
N GLY A 250 -34.51 -19.42 16.82
CA GLY A 250 -33.31 -20.13 16.36
C GLY A 250 -32.77 -19.88 14.94
N LEU A 251 -31.81 -18.96 14.81
CA LEU A 251 -30.58 -19.12 14.02
C LEU A 251 -29.63 -17.94 14.39
N THR A 252 -28.68 -18.21 15.27
CA THR A 252 -27.60 -17.29 15.61
C THR A 252 -26.62 -17.22 14.44
N SER A 253 -26.73 -16.18 13.62
CA SER A 253 -25.64 -15.76 12.74
C SER A 253 -25.02 -14.50 13.31
N ASP A 254 -23.75 -14.59 13.71
CA ASP A 254 -22.91 -13.47 14.13
C ASP A 254 -22.81 -12.44 12.99
N ALA A 255 -23.75 -11.50 12.98
CA ALA A 255 -23.78 -10.37 12.06
C ALA A 255 -22.87 -9.24 12.58
N ASN A 256 -21.58 -9.52 12.63
CA ASN A 256 -20.53 -8.50 12.66
C ASN A 256 -19.50 -8.79 11.56
N SER A 257 -19.98 -9.18 10.39
CA SER A 257 -19.14 -9.28 9.19
C SER A 257 -18.76 -7.87 8.75
N SER A 258 -17.58 -7.42 9.16
CA SER A 258 -17.02 -6.18 8.61
C SER A 258 -16.94 -6.34 7.08
N ASN A 259 -17.56 -5.43 6.32
CA ASN A 259 -17.50 -5.37 4.85
C ASN A 259 -16.08 -5.09 4.29
N ASN A 260 -15.04 -5.32 5.07
CA ASN A 260 -13.66 -5.11 4.69
C ASN A 260 -13.15 -6.33 3.90
N PRO A 261 -12.56 -6.12 2.70
CA PRO A 261 -12.02 -7.20 1.89
C PRO A 261 -10.98 -8.01 2.66
N LYS A 262 -10.94 -9.32 2.43
CA LYS A 262 -9.92 -10.22 2.99
C LYS A 262 -8.62 -10.07 2.23
N LYS A 263 -7.53 -9.88 2.97
CA LYS A 263 -6.19 -9.70 2.42
C LYS A 263 -5.40 -10.98 2.61
N ILE A 264 -4.97 -11.58 1.51
CA ILE A 264 -4.16 -12.79 1.54
C ILE A 264 -2.76 -12.44 1.11
N THR A 265 -1.77 -12.72 1.95
CA THR A 265 -0.35 -12.53 1.62
C THR A 265 0.33 -13.89 1.54
N VAL A 266 0.90 -14.20 0.38
CA VAL A 266 1.70 -15.41 0.15
C VAL A 266 3.15 -15.00 -0.06
N LYS A 267 4.04 -15.52 0.77
CA LYS A 267 5.46 -15.22 0.73
C LYS A 267 6.28 -16.49 0.60
N LEU A 268 7.19 -16.55 -0.37
CA LEU A 268 8.23 -17.56 -0.44
C LEU A 268 9.28 -17.25 0.64
N LEU A 269 9.60 -18.23 1.49
CA LEU A 269 10.58 -18.07 2.57
C LEU A 269 11.88 -18.80 2.26
N HIS A 270 11.79 -20.05 1.83
CA HIS A 270 12.96 -20.90 1.60
C HIS A 270 12.74 -21.86 0.44
N ILE A 271 13.83 -22.18 -0.23
CA ILE A 271 13.91 -23.30 -1.17
C ILE A 271 14.93 -24.28 -0.61
N PHE A 272 14.49 -25.51 -0.40
CA PHE A 272 15.32 -26.60 0.10
C PHE A 272 15.55 -27.60 -1.02
N GLN A 273 16.78 -28.05 -1.10
CA GLN A 273 17.21 -29.15 -1.95
C GLN A 273 17.58 -30.33 -1.05
N GLY A 274 17.27 -31.55 -1.47
CA GLY A 274 17.82 -32.75 -0.83
C GLY A 274 19.34 -32.68 -0.85
N ASN A 275 19.98 -33.19 0.21
CA ASN A 275 21.43 -33.38 0.20
C ASN A 275 21.76 -34.28 -0.98
N GLY A 276 22.56 -33.81 -1.92
CA GLY A 276 23.19 -34.69 -2.91
C GLY A 276 24.34 -35.45 -2.25
N VAL A 277 24.76 -36.56 -2.87
CA VAL A 277 25.80 -37.50 -2.39
C VAL A 277 27.19 -36.84 -2.15
N PHE A 278 27.36 -35.55 -2.46
CA PHE A 278 28.67 -34.87 -2.52
C PHE A 278 28.86 -33.64 -1.63
N ASN A 279 28.02 -33.37 -0.61
CA ASN A 279 28.17 -32.21 0.31
C ASN A 279 28.36 -30.85 -0.41
N ARG A 280 27.98 -30.75 -1.68
CA ARG A 280 28.04 -29.53 -2.48
C ARG A 280 26.63 -29.12 -2.81
N PHE A 281 26.22 -27.98 -2.29
CA PHE A 281 24.94 -27.36 -2.63
C PHE A 281 25.09 -26.68 -3.99
N PRO A 282 24.45 -27.18 -5.07
CA PRO A 282 24.42 -26.48 -6.34
C PRO A 282 23.80 -25.08 -6.22
N ASP A 283 24.15 -24.20 -7.14
CA ASP A 283 23.42 -22.95 -7.31
C ASP A 283 22.06 -23.26 -7.93
N LEU A 284 21.00 -22.67 -7.38
CA LEU A 284 19.63 -22.97 -7.76
C LEU A 284 19.11 -22.06 -8.86
N TYR A 285 18.33 -22.62 -9.77
CA TYR A 285 17.52 -21.84 -10.70
C TYR A 285 16.19 -22.54 -10.99
N GLY A 286 15.29 -21.87 -11.72
CA GLY A 286 14.01 -22.41 -12.13
C GLY A 286 12.84 -21.52 -11.75
N ILE A 287 11.68 -22.14 -11.53
CA ILE A 287 10.43 -21.41 -11.28
C ILE A 287 9.81 -21.80 -9.94
N VAL A 288 9.24 -20.80 -9.28
CA VAL A 288 8.28 -20.95 -8.17
C VAL A 288 7.14 -20.00 -8.46
N SER A 289 5.91 -20.49 -8.58
CA SER A 289 4.73 -19.67 -8.82
C SER A 289 3.61 -19.95 -7.84
N VAL A 290 2.83 -18.91 -7.57
CA VAL A 290 1.58 -18.99 -6.83
C VAL A 290 0.45 -18.40 -7.67
N ASP A 291 -0.64 -19.15 -7.80
CA ASP A 291 -1.89 -18.71 -8.41
C ASP A 291 -3.02 -18.88 -7.38
N ILE A 292 -3.84 -17.85 -7.16
CA ILE A 292 -5.12 -18.02 -6.46
C ILE A 292 -6.23 -18.07 -7.51
N ILE A 293 -7.11 -19.06 -7.39
CA ILE A 293 -8.20 -19.32 -8.33
C ILE A 293 -9.51 -19.26 -7.54
N LYS A 294 -10.41 -18.38 -7.94
CA LYS A 294 -11.79 -18.38 -7.48
C LYS A 294 -12.55 -19.43 -8.27
N VAL A 295 -13.13 -20.39 -7.59
CA VAL A 295 -13.88 -21.50 -8.17
C VAL A 295 -15.34 -21.36 -7.72
N THR A 296 -16.23 -21.35 -8.70
CA THR A 296 -17.69 -21.40 -8.51
C THR A 296 -18.22 -22.69 -9.14
N GLN A 297 -19.52 -22.95 -9.04
CA GLN A 297 -20.15 -24.11 -9.69
C GLN A 297 -19.92 -24.13 -11.22
N ASN A 298 -19.83 -22.96 -11.85
CA ASN A 298 -19.84 -22.85 -13.32
C ASN A 298 -18.56 -22.26 -13.92
N SER A 299 -17.62 -21.79 -13.09
CA SER A 299 -16.43 -21.11 -13.58
C SER A 299 -15.27 -21.17 -12.61
N SER A 300 -14.07 -21.05 -13.17
CA SER A 300 -12.83 -20.83 -12.44
C SER A 300 -12.13 -19.60 -13.01
N GLU A 301 -11.81 -18.62 -12.17
CA GLU A 301 -11.11 -17.41 -12.58
C GLU A 301 -9.87 -17.17 -11.71
N SER A 302 -8.77 -16.73 -12.33
CA SER A 302 -7.58 -16.35 -11.58
C SER A 302 -7.82 -15.04 -10.83
N VAL A 303 -7.62 -15.08 -9.52
CA VAL A 303 -7.59 -13.89 -8.67
C VAL A 303 -6.26 -13.20 -8.91
N ARG A 304 -6.30 -12.03 -9.55
CA ARG A 304 -5.08 -11.27 -9.85
C ARG A 304 -4.40 -10.83 -8.56
N SER A 305 -3.10 -11.06 -8.51
CA SER A 305 -2.26 -10.49 -7.47
C SER A 305 -2.25 -8.96 -7.56
N PHE A 306 -2.08 -8.31 -6.42
CA PHE A 306 -1.96 -6.88 -6.33
C PHE A 306 -0.77 -6.37 -7.14
N GLY A 307 -0.95 -5.24 -7.82
CA GLY A 307 0.08 -4.69 -8.73
C GLY A 307 0.17 -5.44 -10.05
N ASN A 308 -0.78 -6.33 -10.38
CA ASN A 308 -0.69 -7.28 -11.51
C ASN A 308 0.68 -7.98 -11.53
N LYS A 309 1.28 -8.22 -10.35
CA LYS A 309 2.58 -8.87 -10.27
C LYS A 309 2.47 -10.26 -10.92
N SER A 310 3.48 -10.59 -11.71
CA SER A 310 3.65 -11.93 -12.27
C SER A 310 3.44 -13.01 -11.20
N LYS A 311 2.76 -14.10 -11.53
CA LYS A 311 2.54 -15.22 -10.60
C LYS A 311 3.84 -15.89 -10.11
N TYR A 312 4.95 -15.67 -10.82
CA TYR A 312 6.25 -16.25 -10.48
C TYR A 312 6.93 -15.48 -9.34
N LEU A 313 7.04 -16.12 -8.18
CA LEU A 313 7.84 -15.66 -7.04
C LEU A 313 9.33 -15.84 -7.28
N LEU A 314 9.69 -16.88 -8.04
CA LEU A 314 11.00 -17.09 -8.62
C LEU A 314 10.82 -17.45 -10.10
N ASN A 315 11.64 -16.86 -10.96
CA ASN A 315 11.77 -17.23 -12.37
C ASN A 315 13.19 -16.88 -12.82
N SER A 316 14.13 -17.79 -12.55
CA SER A 316 15.52 -17.63 -12.95
C SER A 316 15.93 -18.72 -13.94
N THR A 317 16.78 -18.35 -14.89
CA THR A 317 17.44 -19.27 -15.79
C THR A 317 18.78 -19.71 -15.21
N GLU A 318 19.43 -20.67 -15.85
CA GLU A 318 20.73 -21.20 -15.44
C GLU A 318 21.85 -20.14 -15.38
N ASP A 319 21.77 -19.11 -16.23
CA ASP A 319 22.70 -17.97 -16.22
C ASP A 319 22.54 -17.09 -14.98
N TYR A 320 21.37 -17.14 -14.35
CA TYR A 320 21.02 -16.43 -13.13
C TYR A 320 20.78 -17.39 -11.96
N ALA A 321 21.49 -18.54 -11.96
CA ALA A 321 21.50 -19.42 -10.81
C ALA A 321 22.05 -18.69 -9.59
N PHE A 322 21.48 -18.97 -8.42
CA PHE A 322 21.79 -18.25 -7.19
C PHE A 322 22.04 -19.22 -6.03
N ARG A 323 22.79 -18.73 -5.04
CA ARG A 323 22.99 -19.42 -3.77
C ARG A 323 22.61 -18.49 -2.63
N TYR A 324 21.66 -18.89 -1.80
CA TYR A 324 21.41 -18.21 -0.54
C TYR A 324 21.75 -19.14 0.64
N GLY A 325 22.50 -18.59 1.61
CA GLY A 325 22.76 -19.09 2.97
C GLY A 325 22.73 -20.60 3.28
N GLY A 326 23.90 -21.13 3.70
CA GLY A 326 24.02 -22.25 4.65
C GLY A 326 23.74 -23.66 4.13
N ASN A 327 24.18 -24.66 4.91
CA ASN A 327 24.16 -26.09 4.56
C ASN A 327 22.75 -26.73 4.52
N ASP A 328 21.67 -26.00 4.84
CA ASP A 328 20.35 -26.61 5.01
C ASP A 328 19.24 -25.93 4.19
N GLY A 329 19.56 -25.04 3.24
CA GLY A 329 18.58 -24.50 2.28
C GLY A 329 18.68 -23.00 2.02
N SER A 330 18.28 -22.57 0.83
CA SER A 330 18.35 -21.19 0.39
C SER A 330 17.19 -20.35 0.94
N ALA A 331 17.45 -19.63 2.03
CA ALA A 331 16.57 -18.57 2.51
C ALA A 331 16.47 -17.46 1.46
N VAL A 332 15.27 -17.20 0.92
CA VAL A 332 15.13 -16.10 -0.02
C VAL A 332 15.14 -14.77 0.74
N PRO A 333 15.75 -13.70 0.17
CA PRO A 333 15.72 -12.38 0.78
C PRO A 333 14.30 -11.95 1.16
N ASN A 334 14.16 -11.22 2.27
CA ASN A 334 12.89 -10.58 2.62
C ASN A 334 12.62 -9.41 1.67
N SER A 335 12.18 -9.71 0.45
CA SER A 335 11.99 -8.77 -0.65
C SER A 335 10.56 -8.87 -1.23
N PRO A 336 9.97 -7.74 -1.67
CA PRO A 336 8.67 -7.70 -2.34
C PRO A 336 8.56 -8.56 -3.60
N GLN A 337 9.67 -8.97 -4.21
CA GLN A 337 9.69 -9.87 -5.37
C GLN A 337 9.19 -11.28 -5.02
N TYR A 338 9.44 -11.73 -3.79
CA TYR A 338 9.05 -13.04 -3.26
C TYR A 338 7.72 -13.02 -2.50
N THR A 339 6.94 -11.95 -2.63
CA THR A 339 5.64 -11.78 -1.95
C THR A 339 4.54 -11.45 -2.95
N ARG A 340 3.38 -12.10 -2.81
CA ARG A 340 2.13 -11.76 -3.50
C ARG A 340 1.05 -11.44 -2.49
N GLU A 341 0.29 -10.40 -2.80
CA GLU A 341 -0.85 -9.98 -2.00
C GLU A 341 -2.10 -10.06 -2.87
N TYR A 342 -3.19 -10.53 -2.31
CA TYR A 342 -4.48 -10.67 -2.98
C TYR A 342 -5.55 -10.00 -2.14
N ASN A 343 -6.51 -9.36 -2.81
CA ASN A 343 -7.67 -8.80 -2.14
C ASN A 343 -8.89 -9.58 -2.62
N ILE A 344 -9.55 -10.27 -1.71
CA ILE A 344 -10.77 -11.02 -1.96
C ILE A 344 -11.93 -10.25 -1.32
N SER A 345 -13.03 -10.06 -2.05
CA SER A 345 -14.20 -9.37 -1.51
C SER A 345 -14.76 -10.14 -0.29
N SER A 346 -15.26 -9.43 0.72
CA SER A 346 -15.88 -10.10 1.88
C SER A 346 -17.08 -10.94 1.47
N GLN A 347 -17.80 -10.51 0.43
CA GLN A 347 -18.92 -11.24 -0.15
C GLN A 347 -18.45 -12.60 -0.70
N ASP A 348 -17.44 -12.62 -1.58
CA ASP A 348 -16.94 -13.88 -2.15
C ASP A 348 -16.29 -14.77 -1.07
N TRP A 349 -15.59 -14.17 -0.12
CA TRP A 349 -14.95 -14.92 0.96
C TRP A 349 -15.98 -15.66 1.83
N ASN A 350 -17.11 -15.01 2.12
CA ASN A 350 -18.16 -15.57 2.97
C ASN A 350 -19.19 -16.40 2.19
N ASP A 351 -19.20 -16.35 0.86
CA ASP A 351 -20.06 -17.20 0.03
C ASP A 351 -19.60 -18.66 0.13
N ARG A 352 -20.54 -19.53 0.51
CA ARG A 352 -20.32 -20.98 0.63
C ARG A 352 -20.22 -21.68 -0.72
N ASN A 353 -20.75 -21.07 -1.78
CA ASN A 353 -20.68 -21.57 -3.16
C ASN A 353 -19.40 -21.13 -3.88
N VAL A 354 -18.57 -20.31 -3.23
CA VAL A 354 -17.28 -19.85 -3.74
C VAL A 354 -16.15 -20.53 -2.97
N LYS A 355 -15.31 -21.27 -3.68
CA LYS A 355 -14.06 -21.83 -3.19
C LYS A 355 -12.90 -20.98 -3.69
N PHE A 356 -11.86 -20.84 -2.88
CA PHE A 356 -10.60 -20.27 -3.33
C PHE A 356 -9.53 -21.35 -3.28
N GLU A 357 -8.94 -21.65 -4.43
CA GLU A 357 -7.83 -22.58 -4.54
C GLU A 357 -6.52 -21.82 -4.65
N ILE A 358 -5.55 -22.13 -3.81
CA ILE A 358 -4.17 -21.67 -3.98
C ILE A 358 -3.38 -22.80 -4.63
N ARG A 359 -2.91 -22.55 -5.85
CA ARG A 359 -2.04 -23.44 -6.63
C ARG A 359 -0.61 -22.97 -6.50
N ILE A 360 0.24 -23.83 -5.97
CA ILE A 360 1.67 -23.58 -5.84
C ILE A 360 2.40 -24.56 -6.76
N THR A 361 3.19 -24.03 -7.68
CA THR A 361 4.02 -24.82 -8.60
C THR A 361 5.47 -24.46 -8.41
N HIS A 362 6.35 -25.45 -8.39
CA HIS A 362 7.78 -25.21 -8.53
C HIS A 362 8.42 -26.20 -9.49
N HIS A 363 9.50 -25.77 -10.13
CA HIS A 363 10.41 -26.63 -10.90
C HIS A 363 11.79 -26.04 -10.70
N ILE A 364 12.55 -26.65 -9.80
CA ILE A 364 13.87 -26.17 -9.38
C ILE A 364 14.93 -27.09 -9.97
N LYS A 365 16.06 -26.49 -10.35
CA LYS A 365 17.24 -27.21 -10.82
C LYS A 365 18.48 -26.73 -10.10
N GLY A 366 19.43 -27.63 -9.90
CA GLY A 366 20.74 -27.36 -9.34
C GLY A 366 21.81 -27.31 -10.43
N LYS A 367 22.51 -26.18 -10.52
CA LYS A 367 23.66 -25.99 -11.40
C LYS A 367 24.90 -26.67 -10.82
N ILE A 368 25.43 -27.66 -11.54
CA ILE A 368 26.66 -28.39 -11.19
C ILE A 368 27.59 -28.49 -12.41
N ASN A 369 28.85 -28.86 -12.19
CA ASN A 369 29.75 -29.18 -13.29
C ASN A 369 29.28 -30.48 -13.95
N GLY A 370 28.70 -30.38 -15.15
CA GLY A 370 28.11 -31.50 -15.88
C GLY A 370 26.61 -31.30 -16.11
N PRO A 371 25.83 -32.38 -16.24
CA PRO A 371 24.38 -32.28 -16.34
C PRO A 371 23.78 -31.66 -15.07
N ASN A 372 22.94 -30.65 -15.23
CA ASN A 372 22.26 -30.02 -14.09
C ASN A 372 21.34 -31.02 -13.37
N GLN A 373 21.29 -30.94 -12.05
CA GLN A 373 20.39 -31.76 -11.24
C GLN A 373 18.96 -31.21 -11.39
N ASP A 374 18.03 -32.02 -11.85
CA ASP A 374 16.61 -31.64 -12.01
C ASP A 374 15.81 -32.20 -10.84
N TYR A 375 15.22 -31.32 -10.01
CA TYR A 375 14.45 -31.72 -8.83
C TYR A 375 12.96 -31.94 -9.13
N GLU A 376 12.63 -32.15 -10.41
CA GLU A 376 11.29 -32.35 -10.94
C GLU A 376 10.38 -31.12 -10.79
N LYS A 377 9.27 -31.16 -11.54
CA LYS A 377 8.20 -30.18 -11.44
C LYS A 377 7.15 -30.70 -10.48
N TYR A 378 6.81 -29.88 -9.48
CA TYR A 378 5.78 -30.18 -8.51
C TYR A 378 4.66 -29.15 -8.56
N THR A 379 3.42 -29.58 -8.31
CA THR A 379 2.26 -28.69 -8.21
C THR A 379 1.29 -29.21 -7.16
N GLU A 380 0.95 -28.36 -6.21
CA GLU A 380 -0.08 -28.61 -5.22
C GLU A 380 -1.18 -27.57 -5.28
N VAL A 381 -2.39 -28.01 -4.96
CA VAL A 381 -3.58 -27.17 -4.89
C VAL A 381 -4.22 -27.35 -3.53
N PHE A 382 -4.39 -26.24 -2.81
CA PHE A 382 -5.03 -26.23 -1.51
C PHE A 382 -6.30 -25.40 -1.55
N ASP A 383 -7.31 -25.78 -0.76
CA ASP A 383 -8.39 -24.87 -0.43
C ASP A 383 -7.86 -23.79 0.53
N LEU A 384 -7.83 -22.54 0.07
CA LEU A 384 -7.31 -21.41 0.82
C LEU A 384 -8.07 -21.14 2.12
N LYS A 385 -9.37 -21.50 2.21
CA LYS A 385 -10.14 -21.31 3.44
C LYS A 385 -9.68 -22.31 4.51
N THR A 386 -9.40 -23.55 4.12
CA THR A 386 -9.07 -24.65 5.04
C THR A 386 -7.62 -25.11 5.00
N ILE A 387 -6.74 -24.39 4.27
CA ILE A 387 -5.35 -24.78 4.10
C ILE A 387 -4.68 -24.98 5.47
N PRO A 388 -4.09 -26.17 5.71
CA PRO A 388 -3.39 -26.44 6.95
C PRO A 388 -2.13 -25.60 6.96
N VAL A 389 -2.05 -24.66 7.90
CA VAL A 389 -0.84 -23.89 8.16
C VAL A 389 -0.38 -24.21 9.56
N ASP A 390 0.93 -24.24 9.78
CA ASP A 390 1.49 -24.41 11.13
C ASP A 390 1.15 -23.21 12.03
N GLY A 391 1.50 -23.26 13.32
CA GLY A 391 1.28 -22.15 14.26
C GLY A 391 1.98 -20.84 13.86
N SER A 392 2.88 -20.87 12.88
CA SER A 392 3.58 -19.72 12.30
C SER A 392 3.01 -19.28 10.93
N ASN A 393 1.91 -19.89 10.51
CA ASN A 393 1.26 -19.72 9.22
C ASN A 393 2.09 -20.19 8.00
N ASN A 394 2.96 -21.18 8.18
CA ASN A 394 3.76 -21.72 7.09
C ASN A 394 3.15 -22.97 6.47
N ILE A 395 3.49 -23.21 5.21
CA ILE A 395 3.18 -24.43 4.47
C ILE A 395 4.37 -24.88 3.63
N TRP A 396 4.60 -26.19 3.63
CA TRP A 396 5.57 -26.85 2.78
C TRP A 396 4.91 -27.39 1.53
N VAL A 397 5.56 -27.19 0.38
CA VAL A 397 5.14 -27.70 -0.91
C VAL A 397 6.32 -28.41 -1.56
N GLY A 398 6.18 -29.70 -1.87
CA GLY A 398 7.23 -30.54 -2.44
C GLY A 398 7.24 -31.95 -1.86
N TYR A 399 8.36 -32.65 -2.04
CA TYR A 399 8.43 -34.08 -1.70
C TYR A 399 8.09 -34.40 -0.23
N ASN A 400 7.38 -35.53 -0.03
CA ASN A 400 6.92 -36.07 1.26
C ASN A 400 5.93 -35.21 2.09
N TYR A 401 5.21 -34.27 1.45
CA TYR A 401 4.07 -33.60 2.09
C TYR A 401 2.74 -34.08 1.47
N LYS A 402 2.02 -34.97 2.15
CA LYS A 402 0.61 -35.29 1.84
C LYS A 402 -0.24 -35.03 3.08
N ASN A 403 -1.30 -34.23 2.93
CA ASN A 403 -2.30 -33.99 3.97
C ASN A 403 -1.77 -33.39 5.29
N GLY A 404 -0.75 -32.52 5.25
CA GLY A 404 -0.29 -31.77 6.42
C GLY A 404 0.53 -32.55 7.45
N ASN A 405 0.89 -33.81 7.16
CA ASN A 405 1.76 -34.62 8.01
C ASN A 405 3.09 -34.91 7.31
N TYR A 406 4.18 -34.69 8.04
CA TYR A 406 5.52 -35.09 7.62
C TYR A 406 5.60 -36.61 7.69
N VAL A 407 5.86 -37.28 6.56
CA VAL A 407 6.17 -38.71 6.58
C VAL A 407 7.65 -38.85 6.26
N ASP A 408 8.44 -39.12 7.31
CA ASP A 408 9.88 -39.32 7.23
C ASP A 408 10.16 -40.70 6.61
N TYR A 409 9.99 -40.82 5.30
CA TYR A 409 10.56 -41.93 4.54
C TYR A 409 11.99 -41.52 4.19
N GLY A 410 12.94 -42.33 4.65
CA GLY A 410 14.37 -42.01 4.69
C GLY A 410 14.95 -41.32 3.45
N LEU A 411 15.94 -40.46 3.73
CA LEU A 411 16.89 -39.80 2.82
C LEU A 411 16.76 -40.18 1.33
N GLU A 412 15.86 -39.51 0.60
CA GLU A 412 15.89 -39.50 -0.86
C GLU A 412 16.62 -38.24 -1.35
N PHE A 413 17.74 -38.46 -2.04
CA PHE A 413 18.79 -37.48 -2.31
C PHE A 413 18.53 -36.55 -3.51
N ASP A 414 17.34 -36.57 -4.13
CA ASP A 414 17.09 -35.94 -5.44
C ASP A 414 15.83 -35.07 -5.54
N LYS A 415 15.32 -34.54 -4.42
CA LYS A 415 14.03 -33.83 -4.43
C LYS A 415 14.10 -32.45 -3.78
N SER A 416 13.29 -31.52 -4.29
CA SER A 416 13.17 -30.17 -3.76
C SER A 416 11.87 -29.97 -2.98
N ARG A 417 11.91 -29.02 -2.04
CA ARG A 417 10.73 -28.55 -1.30
C ARG A 417 10.83 -27.06 -1.06
N VAL A 418 9.69 -26.41 -0.96
CA VAL A 418 9.57 -24.96 -0.89
C VAL A 418 8.70 -24.59 0.29
N LEU A 419 9.17 -23.65 1.11
CA LEU A 419 8.45 -23.16 2.29
C LEU A 419 7.80 -21.82 1.99
N PHE A 420 6.50 -21.75 2.22
CA PHE A 420 5.70 -20.53 2.09
C PHE A 420 5.16 -20.10 3.44
N LYS A 421 4.90 -18.80 3.56
CA LYS A 421 4.06 -18.22 4.62
C LYS A 421 2.78 -17.65 4.01
N ILE A 422 1.63 -18.01 4.58
CA ILE A 422 0.31 -17.60 4.12
C ILE A 422 -0.43 -16.89 5.25
N ILE A 423 -0.59 -15.57 5.12
CA ILE A 423 -1.31 -14.74 6.09
C ILE A 423 -2.70 -14.45 5.51
N LYS A 424 -3.77 -14.79 6.25
CA LYS A 424 -5.17 -14.62 5.84
C LYS A 424 -5.85 -13.40 6.46
#